data_AF-A0A7S1GW91-F1
#
_entry.id   AF-A0A7S1GW91-F1
#
_cell.length_a   1.000
_cell.length_b   1.000
_cell.length_c   1.000
_cell.angle_alpha   90.00
_cell.angle_beta   90.00
_cell.angle_gamma   90.00
#
_symmetry.space_group_name_H-M   'P 1'
#
loop_
_entity.id
_entity.type
_entity.pdbx_description
1 polymer ?
#
loop_
_entity_poly.entity_id
_entity_poly.type
_entity_poly.pdbx_seq_one_letter_code
_entity_poly.pdbx_strand_id
1 'polypeptide(L)'
;SVKLDECTERASESFDYEFEGKSTFPIPKLPEVPEGFAIGLIVGPSGSGKTTLLKQRFSLPDELPTWEKGKSVAAQVKSGRLEAVRLPAAVGGREYEEMSKGEQFRANLARMLKAGGIVDEFTSNVDRQCAKSVARGVAECVRREGIKGVVLATCHDDFVPWLQPDWVFSTQTQELLILTPQALPDVPGEECVAEAVDFARPVIKVEVLRHKGQGMWPLFREFHYLDKTINKSAVFYVAWWNNNPIGCVSMLGFPGAVRQGTAKREHRTVVLPDYQGLGIGTRMSNEVIASVFRGEGRMVFSRTAHPRFGTHRQNSDQWVGTTANLTFLPLKGVFGSTSRITGEFKDSRQKQKLRICYSHFFVGTEEDRKAFKASLPDDKREAIYDEFVNVWSKGLQRDTKMSSSKQTIDDIREKERHKLKQKAAKESQFGKTEFSKGGVNGPNKVEGLVAFGCLKPGKNALHLTVKGKKWSVDANYDRQNSVPGNLSFQGSEYGDVLTCANAVMKAAGGAPLKTNAQVWKLMEQGGKTLQDMKKEC
;
A
#
# COMPACT_ATOMS: atom_id res chain seq x y z
N SER A 1 40.21 -20.83 30.09
CA SER A 1 41.09 -20.36 31.17
C SER A 1 41.79 -19.09 30.69
N VAL A 2 42.08 -18.19 31.62
CA VAL A 2 42.78 -16.92 31.38
C VAL A 2 44.11 -16.99 32.12
N LYS A 3 45.18 -16.48 31.50
CA LYS A 3 46.48 -16.35 32.15
C LYS A 3 46.42 -15.14 33.08
N LEU A 4 46.76 -15.32 34.35
CA LEU A 4 46.76 -14.23 35.33
C LEU A 4 47.91 -13.26 35.03
N ASP A 5 47.60 -11.97 35.09
CA ASP A 5 48.53 -10.86 34.99
C ASP A 5 48.37 -9.93 36.20
N GLU A 6 49.28 -8.98 36.37
CA GLU A 6 49.31 -8.06 37.51
C GLU A 6 48.00 -7.26 37.65
N CYS A 7 47.33 -6.97 36.53
CA CYS A 7 46.02 -6.32 36.53
C CYS A 7 44.91 -7.24 37.07
N THR A 8 44.92 -8.51 36.68
CA THR A 8 43.97 -9.53 37.14
C THR A 8 44.16 -9.86 38.61
N GLU A 9 45.41 -9.91 39.08
CA GLU A 9 45.77 -10.10 40.49
C GLU A 9 45.30 -8.92 41.33
N ARG A 10 45.62 -7.66 40.94
CA ARG A 10 45.10 -6.47 41.63
C ARG A 10 43.58 -6.40 41.67
N ALA A 11 42.90 -6.80 40.60
CA ALA A 11 41.44 -6.84 40.57
C ALA A 11 40.90 -7.89 41.56
N SER A 12 41.52 -9.06 41.61
CA SER A 12 41.19 -10.15 42.55
C SER A 12 41.38 -9.70 44.01
N GLU A 13 42.51 -9.06 44.31
CA GLU A 13 42.79 -8.45 45.62
C GLU A 13 41.78 -7.35 45.99
N SER A 14 41.39 -6.49 45.04
CA SER A 14 40.47 -5.37 45.31
C SER A 14 39.04 -5.82 45.65
N PHE A 15 38.66 -7.03 45.28
CA PHE A 15 37.35 -7.63 45.56
C PHE A 15 37.42 -8.78 46.56
N ASP A 16 38.56 -8.96 47.26
CA ASP A 16 38.81 -10.06 48.20
C ASP A 16 38.44 -11.46 47.65
N TYR A 17 38.69 -11.68 46.37
CA TYR A 17 38.32 -12.91 45.66
C TYR A 17 39.54 -13.49 44.93
N GLU A 18 39.91 -14.75 45.22
CA GLU A 18 40.98 -15.45 44.49
C GLU A 18 40.46 -15.99 43.13
N PHE A 19 40.86 -15.34 42.04
CA PHE A 19 40.55 -15.82 40.69
C PHE A 19 41.66 -16.73 40.15
N GLU A 20 41.40 -18.04 40.04
CA GLU A 20 42.36 -19.04 39.53
C GLU A 20 42.49 -19.07 38.00
N GLY A 21 42.04 -18.02 37.30
CA GLY A 21 42.02 -17.98 35.84
C GLY A 21 41.01 -18.93 35.19
N LYS A 22 40.13 -19.56 35.97
CA LYS A 22 39.05 -20.43 35.48
C LYS A 22 37.72 -19.95 36.03
N SER A 23 36.80 -19.61 35.14
CA SER A 23 35.39 -19.40 35.46
C SER A 23 34.63 -20.64 35.00
N THR A 24 33.82 -21.21 35.89
CA THR A 24 32.91 -22.32 35.57
C THR A 24 31.48 -21.85 35.79
N PHE A 25 30.58 -22.24 34.90
CA PHE A 25 29.17 -21.86 34.97
C PHE A 25 28.32 -23.13 34.79
N PRO A 26 27.47 -23.49 35.78
CA PRO A 26 26.58 -24.64 35.63
C PRO A 26 25.50 -24.32 34.59
N ILE A 27 25.44 -25.13 33.54
CA ILE A 27 24.45 -24.94 32.48
C ILE A 27 23.09 -25.45 32.99
N PRO A 28 22.02 -24.64 32.91
CA PRO A 28 20.67 -25.09 33.25
C PRO A 28 20.27 -26.32 32.43
N LYS A 29 19.71 -27.34 33.09
CA LYS A 29 19.18 -28.51 32.39
C LYS A 29 17.77 -28.23 31.91
N LEU A 30 17.59 -28.12 30.60
CA LEU A 30 16.26 -28.05 29.98
C LEU A 30 15.58 -29.42 30.04
N PRO A 31 14.39 -29.56 30.67
CA PRO A 31 13.58 -30.78 30.63
C PRO A 31 13.14 -31.14 29.20
N GLU A 32 12.46 -32.27 29.02
CA GLU A 32 11.88 -32.61 27.72
C GLU A 32 10.78 -31.62 27.35
N VAL A 33 10.86 -31.09 26.13
CA VAL A 33 9.87 -30.15 25.59
C VAL A 33 8.84 -30.91 24.75
N PRO A 34 7.58 -30.45 24.68
CA PRO A 34 6.53 -31.12 23.91
C PRO A 34 6.92 -31.31 22.44
N GLU A 35 6.60 -32.46 21.85
CA GLU A 35 6.79 -32.68 20.42
C GLU A 35 5.82 -31.82 19.58
N GLY A 36 6.22 -31.48 18.35
CA GLY A 36 5.32 -30.78 17.42
C GLY A 36 4.98 -29.33 17.78
N PHE A 37 5.66 -28.73 18.76
CA PHE A 37 5.52 -27.32 19.12
C PHE A 37 5.83 -26.41 17.91
N ALA A 38 5.15 -25.25 17.85
CA ALA A 38 5.42 -24.21 16.87
C ALA A 38 6.55 -23.29 17.33
N ILE A 39 6.47 -22.77 18.56
CA ILE A 39 7.37 -21.78 19.14
C ILE A 39 7.74 -22.16 20.57
N GLY A 40 9.04 -22.27 20.83
CA GLY A 40 9.62 -22.36 22.16
C GLY A 40 10.34 -21.07 22.54
N LEU A 41 10.32 -20.73 23.82
CA LEU A 41 11.01 -19.54 24.34
C LEU A 41 11.90 -19.88 25.53
N ILE A 42 13.15 -19.42 25.49
CA ILE A 42 14.07 -19.46 26.62
C ILE A 42 14.28 -18.04 27.12
N VAL A 43 13.99 -17.80 28.40
CA VAL A 43 14.13 -16.50 29.05
C VAL A 43 15.15 -16.54 30.18
N GLY A 44 15.80 -15.42 30.45
CA GLY A 44 16.63 -15.24 31.64
C GLY A 44 17.77 -14.23 31.45
N PRO A 45 18.43 -13.80 32.53
CA PRO A 45 19.39 -12.69 32.51
C PRO A 45 20.59 -12.97 31.59
N SER A 46 21.34 -11.92 31.25
CA SER A 46 22.62 -12.08 30.54
C SER A 46 23.56 -12.98 31.34
N GLY A 47 24.35 -13.81 30.65
CA GLY A 47 25.25 -14.76 31.30
C GLY A 47 24.60 -16.03 31.87
N SER A 48 23.27 -16.19 31.81
CA SER A 48 22.56 -17.37 32.35
C SER A 48 22.67 -18.67 31.53
N GLY A 49 23.56 -18.72 30.52
CA GLY A 49 23.79 -19.91 29.71
C GLY A 49 22.77 -20.18 28.60
N LYS A 50 21.89 -19.22 28.24
CA LYS A 50 20.90 -19.36 27.14
C LYS A 50 21.53 -19.80 25.81
N THR A 51 22.58 -19.11 25.37
CA THR A 51 23.31 -19.42 24.14
C THR A 51 23.89 -20.83 24.18
N THR A 52 24.50 -21.20 25.30
CA THR A 52 25.07 -22.55 25.48
C THR A 52 23.99 -23.62 25.45
N LEU A 53 22.84 -23.37 26.08
CA LEU A 53 21.70 -24.26 26.06
C LEU A 53 21.13 -24.45 24.65
N LEU A 54 21.01 -23.36 23.88
CA LEU A 54 20.60 -23.40 22.49
C LEU A 54 21.56 -24.22 21.62
N LYS A 55 22.87 -24.07 21.79
CA LYS A 55 23.88 -24.87 21.09
C LYS A 55 23.78 -26.36 21.43
N GLN A 56 23.66 -26.69 22.71
CA GLN A 56 23.66 -28.09 23.17
C GLN A 56 22.36 -28.86 22.86
N ARG A 57 21.19 -28.20 22.98
CA ARG A 57 19.89 -28.88 22.85
C ARG A 57 19.22 -28.73 21.49
N PHE A 58 19.50 -27.64 20.79
CA PHE A 58 18.82 -27.32 19.54
C PHE A 58 19.76 -27.18 18.35
N SER A 59 21.09 -27.26 18.54
CA SER A 59 22.08 -27.11 17.46
C SER A 59 22.04 -25.71 16.82
N LEU A 60 22.03 -24.67 17.67
CA LEU A 60 22.17 -23.28 17.22
C LEU A 60 23.36 -23.14 16.26
N PRO A 61 23.16 -22.63 15.03
CA PRO A 61 24.25 -22.41 14.08
C PRO A 61 25.27 -21.40 14.61
N ASP A 62 26.55 -21.62 14.35
CA ASP A 62 27.61 -20.68 14.74
C ASP A 62 27.61 -19.41 13.90
N GLU A 63 27.05 -19.45 12.68
CA GLU A 63 26.99 -18.32 11.76
C GLU A 63 25.57 -17.92 11.41
N LEU A 64 25.37 -16.60 11.26
CA LEU A 64 24.13 -16.02 10.76
C LEU A 64 23.95 -16.29 9.25
N PRO A 65 22.72 -16.17 8.71
CA PRO A 65 22.48 -16.35 7.28
C PRO A 65 23.34 -15.43 6.40
N THR A 66 23.97 -15.99 5.37
CA THR A 66 24.81 -15.24 4.41
C THR A 66 23.96 -14.50 3.39
N TRP A 67 24.24 -13.21 3.16
CA TRP A 67 23.50 -12.36 2.21
C TRP A 67 24.31 -12.14 0.95
N GLU A 68 23.67 -12.32 -0.20
CA GLU A 68 24.30 -12.08 -1.51
C GLU A 68 24.42 -10.58 -1.78
N LYS A 69 25.61 -10.13 -2.19
CA LYS A 69 25.89 -8.74 -2.58
C LYS A 69 25.17 -8.36 -3.89
N GLY A 70 24.79 -7.10 -4.05
CA GLY A 70 24.09 -6.64 -5.26
C GLY A 70 22.62 -7.04 -5.34
N LYS A 71 22.07 -7.68 -4.31
CA LYS A 71 20.65 -8.07 -4.22
C LYS A 71 19.99 -7.42 -3.01
N SER A 72 18.79 -6.89 -3.22
CA SER A 72 18.01 -6.36 -2.11
C SER A 72 17.62 -7.44 -1.11
N VAL A 73 17.45 -7.06 0.16
CA VAL A 73 17.00 -7.97 1.22
C VAL A 73 15.64 -8.61 0.87
N ALA A 74 14.72 -7.85 0.28
CA ALA A 74 13.42 -8.33 -0.15
C ALA A 74 13.49 -9.41 -1.23
N ALA A 75 14.53 -9.43 -2.07
CA ALA A 75 14.72 -10.46 -3.09
C ALA A 75 15.19 -11.81 -2.50
N GLN A 76 15.80 -11.78 -1.31
CA GLN A 76 16.43 -12.93 -0.66
C GLN A 76 15.59 -13.52 0.50
N VAL A 77 14.40 -12.96 0.75
CA VAL A 77 13.49 -13.37 1.83
C VAL A 77 12.17 -13.85 1.26
N LYS A 78 11.63 -14.95 1.81
CA LYS A 78 10.30 -15.45 1.42
C LYS A 78 9.24 -14.36 1.63
N SER A 79 8.38 -14.19 0.63
CA SER A 79 7.31 -13.19 0.63
C SER A 79 6.50 -13.21 1.93
N GLY A 80 6.20 -12.02 2.47
CA GLY A 80 5.43 -11.83 3.69
C GLY A 80 6.24 -11.91 5.00
N ARG A 81 7.46 -12.48 5.01
CA ARG A 81 8.25 -12.59 6.25
C ARG A 81 8.90 -11.28 6.69
N LEU A 82 9.29 -10.42 5.75
CA LEU A 82 9.75 -9.06 6.09
C LEU A 82 8.68 -8.25 6.84
N GLU A 83 7.41 -8.40 6.45
CA GLU A 83 6.31 -7.75 7.15
C GLU A 83 6.07 -8.36 8.55
N ALA A 84 6.34 -9.65 8.72
CA ALA A 84 6.23 -10.35 9.99
C ALA A 84 7.24 -9.80 11.00
N VAL A 85 8.45 -9.52 10.56
CA VAL A 85 9.52 -8.91 11.39
C VAL A 85 9.47 -7.38 11.41
N ARG A 86 8.41 -6.76 10.90
CA ARG A 86 8.24 -5.29 10.87
C ARG A 86 9.38 -4.55 10.16
N LEU A 87 9.99 -5.16 9.14
CA LEU A 87 10.97 -4.48 8.32
C LEU A 87 10.22 -3.70 7.20
N PRO A 88 10.30 -2.36 7.15
CA PRO A 88 9.60 -1.58 6.15
C PRO A 88 10.04 -1.94 4.72
N ALA A 89 9.10 -1.95 3.76
CA ALA A 89 9.41 -2.28 2.37
C ALA A 89 10.49 -1.37 1.75
N ALA A 90 10.53 -0.10 2.13
CA ALA A 90 11.57 0.84 1.69
C ALA A 90 12.97 0.46 2.19
N VAL A 91 13.06 -0.18 3.36
CA VAL A 91 14.31 -0.70 3.92
C VAL A 91 14.64 -2.06 3.28
N GLY A 92 13.65 -2.94 3.12
CA GLY A 92 13.84 -4.23 2.44
C GLY A 92 14.30 -4.11 0.99
N GLY A 93 14.12 -2.95 0.35
CA GLY A 93 14.66 -2.66 -0.99
C GLY A 93 16.17 -2.39 -1.04
N ARG A 94 16.83 -2.21 0.11
CA ARG A 94 18.27 -1.93 0.24
C ARG A 94 19.09 -3.22 0.31
N GLU A 95 20.41 -3.07 0.19
CA GLU A 95 21.35 -4.16 0.48
C GLU A 95 21.54 -4.35 1.98
N TYR A 96 21.90 -5.56 2.39
CA TYR A 96 22.04 -5.92 3.81
C TYR A 96 23.13 -5.10 4.52
N GLU A 97 24.24 -4.80 3.84
CA GLU A 97 25.36 -4.02 4.39
C GLU A 97 25.00 -2.54 4.66
N GLU A 98 23.96 -2.01 4.01
CA GLU A 98 23.49 -0.62 4.16
C GLU A 98 22.54 -0.43 5.35
N MET A 99 22.16 -1.52 6.03
CA MET A 99 21.15 -1.52 7.07
C MET A 99 21.76 -1.31 8.46
N SER A 100 21.00 -0.70 9.36
CA SER A 100 21.36 -0.61 10.77
C SER A 100 21.37 -2.00 11.44
N LYS A 101 22.04 -2.15 12.58
CA LYS A 101 22.09 -3.43 13.33
C LYS A 101 20.70 -4.01 13.64
N GLY A 102 19.74 -3.16 14.03
CA GLY A 102 18.37 -3.60 14.31
C GLY A 102 17.57 -3.98 13.06
N GLU A 103 17.87 -3.36 11.91
CA GLU A 103 17.29 -3.76 10.62
C GLU A 103 17.91 -5.07 10.11
N GLN A 104 19.23 -5.23 10.23
CA GLN A 104 19.95 -6.47 9.92
C GLN A 104 19.46 -7.64 10.77
N PHE A 105 19.29 -7.43 12.07
CA PHE A 105 18.69 -8.40 12.99
C PHE A 105 17.31 -8.88 12.49
N ARG A 106 16.41 -7.94 12.14
CA ARG A 106 15.08 -8.27 11.60
C ARG A 106 15.16 -9.02 10.27
N ALA A 107 16.08 -8.66 9.39
CA ALA A 107 16.30 -9.37 8.13
C ALA A 107 16.76 -10.82 8.36
N ASN A 108 17.71 -11.03 9.27
CA ASN A 108 18.18 -12.37 9.66
C ASN A 108 17.05 -13.19 10.26
N LEU A 109 16.32 -12.62 11.21
CA LEU A 109 15.15 -13.23 11.83
C LEU A 109 14.17 -13.70 10.75
N ALA A 110 13.86 -12.89 9.74
CA ALA A 110 12.94 -13.27 8.66
C ALA A 110 13.40 -14.49 7.85
N ARG A 111 14.72 -14.70 7.67
CA ARG A 111 15.28 -15.91 7.04
C ARG A 111 15.31 -17.11 7.99
N MET A 112 15.44 -16.84 9.28
CA MET A 112 15.48 -17.86 10.33
C MET A 112 14.09 -18.39 10.72
N LEU A 113 13.00 -17.73 10.29
CA LEU A 113 11.62 -18.25 10.41
C LEU A 113 11.39 -19.45 9.50
N LYS A 114 11.97 -20.61 9.83
CA LYS A 114 11.84 -21.89 9.13
C LYS A 114 11.69 -23.02 10.16
N ALA A 115 11.38 -24.23 9.70
CA ALA A 115 11.26 -25.37 10.60
C ALA A 115 12.59 -25.58 11.34
N GLY A 116 12.54 -25.76 12.66
CA GLY A 116 13.74 -25.86 13.50
C GLY A 116 14.55 -24.56 13.62
N GLY A 117 13.96 -23.41 13.29
CA GLY A 117 14.66 -22.13 13.31
C GLY A 117 15.01 -21.67 14.73
N ILE A 118 16.28 -21.40 15.01
CA ILE A 118 16.74 -21.04 16.36
C ILE A 118 17.31 -19.62 16.33
N VAL A 119 16.82 -18.75 17.19
CA VAL A 119 17.24 -17.34 17.25
C VAL A 119 17.70 -17.02 18.67
N ASP A 120 18.99 -16.68 18.79
CA ASP A 120 19.51 -16.09 20.02
C ASP A 120 19.30 -14.57 20.03
N GLU A 121 19.24 -14.00 21.21
CA GLU A 121 19.04 -12.57 21.46
C GLU A 121 17.86 -11.93 20.69
N PHE A 122 16.71 -12.62 20.67
CA PHE A 122 15.55 -12.29 19.84
C PHE A 122 15.04 -10.83 19.96
N THR A 123 15.36 -10.12 21.04
CA THR A 123 14.91 -8.74 21.27
C THR A 123 16.02 -7.77 21.66
N SER A 124 17.31 -8.11 21.48
CA SER A 124 18.41 -7.27 21.95
C SER A 124 18.67 -6.03 21.08
N ASN A 125 18.45 -6.15 19.77
CA ASN A 125 18.86 -5.14 18.79
C ASN A 125 17.73 -4.20 18.33
N VAL A 126 16.59 -4.22 19.01
CA VAL A 126 15.40 -3.42 18.66
C VAL A 126 14.83 -2.76 19.90
N ASP A 127 14.16 -1.62 19.72
CA ASP A 127 13.45 -0.99 20.83
C ASP A 127 12.33 -1.91 21.36
N ARG A 128 11.98 -1.71 22.63
CA ARG A 128 11.04 -2.59 23.34
C ARG A 128 9.64 -2.63 22.73
N GLN A 129 9.17 -1.56 22.07
CA GLN A 129 7.84 -1.54 21.44
C GLN A 129 7.86 -2.25 20.09
N CYS A 130 8.87 -1.99 19.27
CA CYS A 130 9.10 -2.73 18.03
C CYS A 130 9.26 -4.22 18.31
N ALA A 131 10.02 -4.60 19.35
CA ALA A 131 10.18 -5.98 19.78
C ALA A 131 8.83 -6.68 20.06
N LYS A 132 7.88 -6.01 20.73
CA LYS A 132 6.52 -6.54 20.96
C LYS A 132 5.76 -6.75 19.65
N SER A 133 5.82 -5.78 18.73
CA SER A 133 5.20 -5.88 17.42
C SER A 133 5.84 -6.96 16.53
N VAL A 134 7.15 -7.18 16.65
CA VAL A 134 7.91 -8.24 15.99
C VAL A 134 7.55 -9.60 16.58
N ALA A 135 7.54 -9.76 17.90
CA ALA A 135 7.10 -10.98 18.58
C ALA A 135 5.72 -11.42 18.10
N ARG A 136 4.78 -10.46 18.02
CA ARG A 136 3.44 -10.71 17.49
C ARG A 136 3.45 -11.13 16.01
N GLY A 137 4.24 -10.46 15.19
CA GLY A 137 4.30 -10.76 13.75
C GLY A 137 4.96 -12.11 13.46
N VAL A 138 6.00 -12.48 14.21
CA VAL A 138 6.64 -13.80 14.19
C VAL A 138 5.65 -14.88 14.60
N ALA A 139 4.94 -14.67 15.71
CA ALA A 139 3.90 -15.56 16.22
C ALA A 139 2.81 -15.85 15.18
N GLU A 140 2.33 -14.82 14.50
CA GLU A 140 1.35 -14.94 13.42
C GLU A 140 1.93 -15.63 12.18
N CYS A 141 3.18 -15.36 11.82
CA CYS A 141 3.83 -15.93 10.65
C CYS A 141 4.08 -17.43 10.82
N VAL A 142 4.65 -17.85 11.95
CA VAL A 142 4.95 -19.26 12.25
C VAL A 142 3.66 -20.08 12.20
N ARG A 143 2.60 -19.60 12.85
CA ARG A 143 1.29 -20.29 12.85
C ARG A 143 0.64 -20.32 11.49
N ARG A 144 0.58 -19.18 10.79
CA ARG A 144 -0.04 -19.09 9.45
C ARG A 144 0.67 -19.99 8.44
N GLU A 145 1.99 -20.10 8.51
CA GLU A 145 2.77 -20.95 7.63
C GLU A 145 2.91 -22.41 8.13
N GLY A 146 2.36 -22.74 9.30
CA GLY A 146 2.48 -24.08 9.90
C GLY A 146 3.92 -24.48 10.24
N ILE A 147 4.80 -23.51 10.52
CA ILE A 147 6.20 -23.75 10.86
C ILE A 147 6.29 -24.34 12.27
N LYS A 148 7.14 -25.37 12.43
CA LYS A 148 7.34 -26.09 13.69
C LYS A 148 8.76 -26.01 14.20
N GLY A 149 8.94 -26.11 15.52
CA GLY A 149 10.24 -26.18 16.17
C GLY A 149 11.03 -24.87 16.16
N VAL A 150 10.38 -23.71 16.11
CA VAL A 150 11.09 -22.43 16.23
C VAL A 150 11.45 -22.20 17.69
N VAL A 151 12.72 -21.96 18.02
CA VAL A 151 13.17 -21.70 19.40
C VAL A 151 13.81 -20.32 19.47
N LEU A 152 13.34 -19.48 20.38
CA LEU A 152 13.82 -18.12 20.57
C LEU A 152 14.43 -17.99 21.97
N ALA A 153 15.53 -17.25 22.11
CA ALA A 153 16.06 -16.86 23.41
C ALA A 153 16.06 -15.34 23.59
N THR A 154 15.68 -14.89 24.78
CA THR A 154 15.66 -13.46 25.13
C THR A 154 16.00 -13.24 26.60
N CYS A 155 16.39 -12.01 26.94
CA CYS A 155 16.66 -11.61 28.31
C CYS A 155 15.39 -11.23 29.10
N HIS A 156 14.28 -10.89 28.43
CA HIS A 156 13.09 -10.38 29.08
C HIS A 156 11.86 -11.25 28.78
N ASP A 157 11.03 -11.44 29.81
CA ASP A 157 9.80 -12.23 29.78
C ASP A 157 8.58 -11.43 29.29
N ASP A 158 8.66 -10.10 29.22
CA ASP A 158 7.55 -9.22 28.83
C ASP A 158 7.06 -9.41 27.38
N PHE A 159 7.78 -10.23 26.60
CA PHE A 159 7.41 -10.64 25.25
C PHE A 159 6.56 -11.92 25.21
N VAL A 160 6.51 -12.71 26.29
CA VAL A 160 5.72 -13.95 26.38
C VAL A 160 4.27 -13.72 25.94
N PRO A 161 3.53 -12.69 26.41
CA PRO A 161 2.14 -12.48 26.01
C PRO A 161 1.97 -12.10 24.53
N TRP A 162 3.02 -11.57 23.88
CA TRP A 162 2.99 -11.12 22.49
C TRP A 162 3.36 -12.25 21.52
N LEU A 163 4.33 -13.07 21.92
CA LEU A 163 4.80 -14.23 21.18
C LEU A 163 3.85 -15.43 21.33
N GLN A 164 3.23 -15.56 22.50
CA GLN A 164 2.39 -16.69 22.92
C GLN A 164 3.09 -18.03 22.60
N PRO A 165 4.31 -18.32 23.11
CA PRO A 165 5.00 -19.57 22.78
C PRO A 165 4.21 -20.79 23.30
N ASP A 166 4.49 -21.99 22.80
CA ASP A 166 3.91 -23.24 23.30
C ASP A 166 4.59 -23.71 24.60
N TRP A 167 5.82 -23.24 24.85
CA TRP A 167 6.50 -23.43 26.12
C TRP A 167 7.50 -22.30 26.40
N VAL A 168 7.74 -22.04 27.69
CA VAL A 168 8.72 -21.08 28.18
C VAL A 168 9.63 -21.77 29.19
N PHE A 169 10.93 -21.70 28.99
CA PHE A 169 11.92 -22.15 29.96
C PHE A 169 12.68 -20.96 30.55
N SER A 170 12.67 -20.84 31.86
CA SER A 170 13.43 -19.82 32.58
C SER A 170 14.79 -20.39 33.00
N THR A 171 15.88 -19.82 32.51
CA THR A 171 17.23 -20.23 32.95
C THR A 171 17.54 -19.81 34.39
N GLN A 172 16.77 -18.85 34.94
CA GLN A 172 16.95 -18.37 36.31
C GLN A 172 16.22 -19.26 37.33
N THR A 173 14.97 -19.61 37.07
CA THR A 173 14.18 -20.48 37.98
C THR A 173 14.33 -21.96 37.65
N GLN A 174 14.85 -22.29 36.45
CA GLN A 174 14.93 -23.64 35.89
C GLN A 174 13.56 -24.32 35.72
N GLU A 175 12.50 -23.52 35.64
CA GLU A 175 11.15 -23.99 35.42
C GLU A 175 10.80 -24.00 33.93
N LEU A 176 10.15 -25.08 33.51
CA LEU A 176 9.53 -25.20 32.19
C LEU A 176 8.02 -25.03 32.34
N LEU A 177 7.48 -24.00 31.71
CA LEU A 177 6.05 -23.76 31.60
C LEU A 177 5.59 -24.21 30.21
N ILE A 178 4.65 -25.14 30.15
CA ILE A 178 3.96 -25.53 28.91
C ILE A 178 2.71 -24.67 28.80
N LEU A 179 2.60 -23.94 27.69
CA LEU A 179 1.50 -23.04 27.44
C LEU A 179 0.59 -23.67 26.40
N THR A 180 -0.65 -23.96 26.78
CA THR A 180 -1.70 -24.24 25.80
C THR A 180 -2.03 -22.95 25.06
N PRO A 181 -1.98 -22.92 23.73
CA PRO A 181 -2.50 -21.80 22.97
C PRO A 181 -3.96 -21.58 23.41
N GLN A 182 -4.33 -20.34 23.75
CA GLN A 182 -5.74 -19.96 23.72
C GLN A 182 -6.27 -20.38 22.35
N ALA A 183 -7.15 -21.38 22.33
CA ALA A 183 -7.94 -21.65 21.15
C ALA A 183 -8.52 -20.30 20.72
N LEU A 184 -8.26 -19.90 19.47
CA LEU A 184 -9.23 -19.04 18.80
C LEU A 184 -10.57 -19.75 18.99
N PRO A 185 -11.63 -19.06 19.44
CA PRO A 185 -12.91 -19.70 19.69
C PRO A 185 -13.28 -20.52 18.45
N ASP A 186 -13.69 -21.78 18.67
CA ASP A 186 -14.24 -22.74 17.68
C ASP A 186 -13.43 -24.03 17.39
N VAL A 187 -12.74 -24.63 18.38
CA VAL A 187 -12.36 -26.06 18.26
C VAL A 187 -12.65 -26.83 19.55
N PRO A 188 -13.61 -27.79 19.54
CA PRO A 188 -13.84 -28.69 20.65
C PRO A 188 -12.84 -29.85 20.57
N GLY A 189 -11.96 -29.99 21.57
CA GLY A 189 -11.02 -31.13 21.60
C GLY A 189 -10.03 -31.10 22.76
N GLU A 190 -10.36 -31.90 23.77
CA GLU A 190 -9.51 -32.60 24.75
C GLU A 190 -8.63 -31.81 25.73
N GLU A 191 -8.85 -32.14 27.01
CA GLU A 191 -8.22 -31.57 28.19
C GLU A 191 -6.75 -32.00 28.33
N CYS A 192 -5.83 -31.03 28.28
CA CYS A 192 -4.44 -31.24 28.68
C CYS A 192 -4.22 -30.75 30.12
N VAL A 193 -3.87 -31.69 30.99
CA VAL A 193 -3.44 -31.50 32.39
C VAL A 193 -1.97 -31.06 32.44
N ALA A 194 -1.74 -29.77 32.27
CA ALA A 194 -0.61 -29.03 32.83
C ALA A 194 -1.20 -27.71 33.35
N GLU A 195 -0.70 -27.16 34.47
CA GLU A 195 -1.16 -25.86 34.97
C GLU A 195 -0.97 -24.80 33.87
N ALA A 196 -2.00 -24.60 33.06
CA ALA A 196 -1.98 -23.72 31.92
C ALA A 196 -1.95 -22.29 32.45
N VAL A 197 -0.76 -21.72 32.54
CA VAL A 197 -0.61 -20.30 32.85
C VAL A 197 -1.11 -19.52 31.64
N ASP A 198 -2.31 -18.97 31.77
CA ASP A 198 -2.98 -18.26 30.69
C ASP A 198 -2.33 -16.87 30.48
N PHE A 199 -1.39 -16.79 29.52
CA PHE A 199 -0.87 -15.49 29.08
C PHE A 199 -1.90 -14.83 28.17
N ALA A 200 -2.88 -14.18 28.79
CA ALA A 200 -3.82 -13.28 28.12
C ALA A 200 -3.07 -12.22 27.32
N ARG A 201 -3.52 -11.99 26.08
CA ARG A 201 -3.00 -10.89 25.27
C ARG A 201 -3.20 -9.58 26.04
N PRO A 202 -2.14 -8.75 26.18
CA PRO A 202 -2.25 -7.53 26.97
C PRO A 202 -3.26 -6.59 26.32
N VAL A 203 -4.16 -6.06 27.15
CA VAL A 203 -5.13 -5.05 26.71
C VAL A 203 -4.38 -3.75 26.42
N ILE A 204 -4.33 -3.36 25.16
CA ILE A 204 -3.75 -2.07 24.74
C ILE A 204 -4.86 -1.01 24.82
N LYS A 205 -4.72 -0.09 25.77
CA LYS A 205 -5.57 1.10 25.83
C LYS A 205 -5.00 2.18 24.91
N VAL A 206 -5.77 2.52 23.88
CA VAL A 206 -5.42 3.57 22.91
C VAL A 206 -6.43 4.69 23.01
N GLU A 207 -5.96 5.90 23.25
CA GLU A 207 -6.78 7.11 23.26
C GLU A 207 -6.74 7.75 21.87
N VAL A 208 -7.91 8.06 21.30
CA VAL A 208 -8.00 8.70 19.98
C VAL A 208 -8.55 10.10 20.14
N LEU A 209 -7.70 11.09 19.88
CA LEU A 209 -8.03 12.50 20.07
C LEU A 209 -8.10 13.22 18.74
N ARG A 210 -9.14 14.06 18.57
CA ARG A 210 -9.24 14.97 17.43
C ARG A 210 -8.23 16.11 17.61
N HIS A 211 -7.39 16.32 16.61
CA HIS A 211 -6.44 17.42 16.60
C HIS A 211 -6.95 18.59 15.75
N LYS A 212 -6.69 19.83 16.19
CA LYS A 212 -6.93 21.02 15.37
C LYS A 212 -5.83 21.11 14.31
N GLY A 213 -6.22 21.16 13.05
CA GLY A 213 -5.30 21.22 11.92
C GLY A 213 -4.43 19.97 11.78
N GLN A 214 -3.26 20.13 11.14
CA GLN A 214 -2.37 19.03 10.74
C GLN A 214 -0.98 19.15 11.37
N GLY A 215 -0.84 19.84 12.50
CA GLY A 215 0.45 20.09 13.15
C GLY A 215 1.23 18.82 13.48
N MET A 216 0.53 17.70 13.71
CA MET A 216 1.13 16.40 13.99
C MET A 216 1.44 15.57 12.73
N TRP A 217 1.01 15.99 11.54
CA TRP A 217 1.27 15.26 10.30
C TRP A 217 2.77 15.03 9.97
N PRO A 218 3.70 15.97 10.26
CA PRO A 218 5.13 15.74 10.05
C PRO A 218 5.68 14.46 10.69
N LEU A 219 5.10 14.02 11.82
CA LEU A 219 5.47 12.77 12.49
C LEU A 219 5.11 11.52 11.66
N PHE A 220 4.03 11.58 10.89
CA PHE A 220 3.47 10.42 10.20
C PHE A 220 3.76 10.38 8.69
N ARG A 221 4.03 11.53 8.08
CA ARG A 221 4.09 11.67 6.62
C ARG A 221 5.15 10.79 5.96
N GLU A 222 6.26 10.55 6.65
CA GLU A 222 7.37 9.73 6.13
C GLU A 222 7.01 8.25 6.02
N PHE A 223 6.03 7.81 6.82
CA PHE A 223 5.57 6.42 6.86
C PHE A 223 4.29 6.18 6.03
N HIS A 224 3.75 7.21 5.40
CA HIS A 224 2.61 7.04 4.50
C HIS A 224 3.06 6.48 3.15
N TYR A 225 2.45 5.37 2.74
CA TYR A 225 2.92 4.54 1.62
C TYR A 225 2.79 5.19 0.22
N LEU A 226 2.06 6.30 0.06
CA LEU A 226 1.75 6.89 -1.25
C LEU A 226 2.24 8.32 -1.44
N ASP A 227 1.87 9.18 -0.50
CA ASP A 227 1.98 10.63 -0.66
C ASP A 227 2.15 11.27 0.72
N LYS A 228 3.17 12.12 0.86
CA LYS A 228 3.49 12.83 2.09
C LYS A 228 2.65 14.10 2.29
N THR A 229 1.77 14.42 1.35
CA THR A 229 0.83 15.54 1.45
C THR A 229 -0.50 15.12 2.06
N ILE A 230 -1.08 16.04 2.83
CA ILE A 230 -2.40 15.94 3.44
C ILE A 230 -3.19 17.20 3.08
N ASN A 231 -4.49 17.04 2.80
CA ASN A 231 -5.34 18.15 2.41
C ASN A 231 -5.72 19.00 3.64
N LYS A 232 -5.51 20.32 3.59
CA LYS A 232 -5.77 21.28 4.69
C LYS A 232 -7.17 21.21 5.32
N SER A 233 -8.20 20.78 4.57
CA SER A 233 -9.57 20.64 5.10
C SER A 233 -9.85 19.29 5.77
N ALA A 234 -8.87 18.39 5.82
CA ALA A 234 -9.01 17.10 6.47
C ALA A 234 -9.15 17.26 7.98
N VAL A 235 -10.17 16.61 8.54
CA VAL A 235 -10.29 16.41 9.99
C VAL A 235 -9.26 15.37 10.39
N PHE A 236 -8.48 15.64 11.42
CA PHE A 236 -7.31 14.85 11.80
C PHE A 236 -7.48 14.27 13.21
N TYR A 237 -7.23 12.98 13.36
CA TYR A 237 -7.26 12.26 14.63
C TYR A 237 -5.92 11.59 14.87
N VAL A 238 -5.47 11.58 16.13
CA VAL A 238 -4.23 10.95 16.57
C VAL A 238 -4.55 9.90 17.63
N ALA A 239 -3.99 8.71 17.46
CA ALA A 239 -3.98 7.65 18.46
C ALA A 239 -2.77 7.81 19.38
N TRP A 240 -3.01 7.67 20.68
CA TRP A 240 -2.04 7.78 21.76
C TRP A 240 -2.03 6.48 22.57
N TRP A 241 -0.84 5.98 22.88
CA TRP A 241 -0.64 4.86 23.81
C TRP A 241 0.45 5.25 24.80
N ASN A 242 0.10 5.26 26.09
CA ASN A 242 1.00 5.69 27.17
C ASN A 242 1.65 7.05 26.88
N ASN A 243 0.83 8.06 26.52
CA ASN A 243 1.26 9.41 26.15
C ASN A 243 2.16 9.53 24.91
N ASN A 244 2.35 8.45 24.15
CA ASN A 244 3.10 8.48 22.89
C ASN A 244 2.14 8.46 21.70
N PRO A 245 2.30 9.34 20.70
CA PRO A 245 1.52 9.28 19.47
C PRO A 245 1.96 8.07 18.63
N ILE A 246 1.04 7.14 18.35
CA ILE A 246 1.35 5.86 17.68
C ILE A 246 0.76 5.75 16.26
N GLY A 247 -0.23 6.58 15.94
CA GLY A 247 -0.90 6.56 14.65
C GLY A 247 -1.83 7.74 14.43
N CYS A 248 -2.30 7.89 13.20
CA CYS A 248 -3.30 8.89 12.86
C CYS A 248 -4.25 8.40 11.76
N VAL A 249 -5.43 9.01 11.72
CA VAL A 249 -6.39 8.91 10.61
C VAL A 249 -6.89 10.31 10.29
N SER A 250 -7.09 10.56 9.00
CA SER A 250 -7.67 11.80 8.51
C SER A 250 -8.87 11.54 7.62
N MET A 251 -9.87 12.42 7.75
CA MET A 251 -11.16 12.30 7.08
C MET A 251 -11.44 13.56 6.27
N LEU A 252 -11.86 13.39 5.02
CA LEU A 252 -12.25 14.46 4.12
C LEU A 252 -13.74 14.44 3.83
N GLY A 253 -14.31 15.60 3.51
CA GLY A 253 -15.61 15.65 2.84
C GLY A 253 -15.53 14.91 1.50
N PHE A 254 -16.57 14.16 1.16
CA PHE A 254 -16.63 13.40 -0.08
C PHE A 254 -17.81 13.84 -0.95
N PRO A 255 -17.73 15.05 -1.54
CA PRO A 255 -18.81 15.58 -2.37
C PRO A 255 -19.02 14.71 -3.61
N GLY A 256 -20.29 14.49 -3.99
CA GLY A 256 -20.67 13.77 -5.21
C GLY A 256 -20.70 12.24 -5.07
N ALA A 257 -20.42 11.68 -3.90
CA ALA A 257 -20.59 10.24 -3.65
C ALA A 257 -22.04 9.85 -3.33
N VAL A 258 -22.70 10.72 -2.58
CA VAL A 258 -24.11 10.69 -2.16
C VAL A 258 -24.56 12.15 -2.03
N ARG A 259 -25.78 12.40 -1.53
CA ARG A 259 -26.31 13.75 -1.31
C ARG A 259 -25.27 14.67 -0.66
N GLN A 260 -25.11 15.87 -1.23
CA GLN A 260 -24.05 16.80 -0.86
C GLN A 260 -23.99 17.04 0.65
N GLY A 261 -22.78 17.02 1.21
CA GLY A 261 -22.54 17.24 2.63
C GLY A 261 -22.70 16.01 3.51
N THR A 262 -23.35 14.92 3.06
CA THR A 262 -23.61 13.76 3.93
C THR A 262 -22.43 12.78 4.01
N ALA A 263 -21.50 12.80 3.06
CA ALA A 263 -20.39 11.84 3.01
C ALA A 263 -19.05 12.35 3.53
N LYS A 264 -18.35 11.44 4.20
CA LYS A 264 -16.95 11.53 4.59
C LYS A 264 -16.17 10.38 3.97
N ARG A 265 -14.92 10.64 3.61
CA ARG A 265 -14.00 9.63 3.10
C ARG A 265 -12.68 9.67 3.83
N GLU A 266 -12.18 8.50 4.24
CA GLU A 266 -10.82 8.35 4.75
C GLU A 266 -9.80 8.84 3.74
N HIS A 267 -8.86 9.65 4.21
CA HIS A 267 -7.87 10.32 3.40
C HIS A 267 -6.46 9.77 3.62
N ARG A 268 -6.03 9.65 4.88
CA ARG A 268 -4.75 9.07 5.29
C ARG A 268 -4.96 8.28 6.56
N THR A 269 -4.40 7.09 6.62
CA THR A 269 -4.29 6.29 7.84
C THR A 269 -2.86 5.81 7.94
N VAL A 270 -2.20 6.12 9.06
CA VAL A 270 -0.80 5.77 9.32
C VAL A 270 -0.70 5.24 10.74
N VAL A 271 0.04 4.14 10.91
CA VAL A 271 0.52 3.66 12.21
C VAL A 271 2.03 3.66 12.12
N LEU A 272 2.70 4.21 13.13
CA LEU A 272 4.17 4.25 13.17
C LEU A 272 4.72 2.81 13.12
N PRO A 273 5.87 2.58 12.43
CA PRO A 273 6.38 1.23 12.15
C PRO A 273 6.41 0.30 13.37
N ASP A 274 6.84 0.82 14.52
CA ASP A 274 7.04 0.05 15.76
C ASP A 274 5.73 -0.46 16.37
N TYR A 275 4.59 0.07 15.92
CA TYR A 275 3.24 -0.28 16.39
C TYR A 275 2.43 -1.00 15.29
N GLN A 276 3.01 -1.23 14.12
CA GLN A 276 2.31 -1.86 13.01
C GLN A 276 2.02 -3.34 13.30
N GLY A 277 0.86 -3.80 12.84
CA GLY A 277 0.43 -5.18 12.99
C GLY A 277 -0.15 -5.54 14.36
N LEU A 278 -0.28 -4.57 15.27
CA LEU A 278 -1.09 -4.71 16.49
C LEU A 278 -2.60 -4.48 16.23
N GLY A 279 -2.98 -4.23 14.98
CA GLY A 279 -4.37 -3.95 14.59
C GLY A 279 -4.86 -2.55 14.98
N ILE A 280 -3.99 -1.66 15.44
CA ILE A 280 -4.33 -0.28 15.86
C ILE A 280 -5.00 0.48 14.71
N GLY A 281 -4.43 0.41 13.50
CA GLY A 281 -4.92 1.19 12.36
C GLY A 281 -6.35 0.84 11.96
N THR A 282 -6.71 -0.44 11.94
CA THR A 282 -8.07 -0.88 11.59
C THR A 282 -9.06 -0.57 12.70
N ARG A 283 -8.70 -0.82 13.96
CA ARG A 283 -9.55 -0.49 15.12
C ARG A 283 -9.82 1.01 15.24
N MET A 284 -8.80 1.85 15.13
CA MET A 284 -8.96 3.30 15.12
C MET A 284 -9.85 3.77 13.97
N SER A 285 -9.68 3.21 12.78
CA SER A 285 -10.47 3.60 11.59
C SER A 285 -11.93 3.18 11.68
N ASN A 286 -12.19 1.94 12.10
CA ASN A 286 -13.52 1.33 12.10
C ASN A 286 -14.28 1.67 13.38
N GLU A 287 -13.76 1.23 14.53
CA GLU A 287 -14.46 1.22 15.81
C GLU A 287 -14.59 2.62 16.43
N VAL A 288 -13.66 3.52 16.08
CA VAL A 288 -13.66 4.88 16.64
C VAL A 288 -14.12 5.87 15.60
N ILE A 289 -13.37 6.01 14.50
CA ILE A 289 -13.57 7.17 13.62
C ILE A 289 -14.79 7.00 12.73
N ALA A 290 -15.00 5.81 12.16
CA ALA A 290 -16.19 5.57 11.35
C ALA A 290 -17.47 5.66 12.21
N SER A 291 -17.47 5.09 13.41
CA SER A 291 -18.58 5.19 14.36
C SER A 291 -18.85 6.63 14.84
N VAL A 292 -17.81 7.44 15.12
CA VAL A 292 -17.98 8.88 15.44
C VAL A 292 -18.67 9.62 14.29
N PHE A 293 -18.18 9.46 13.06
CA PHE A 293 -18.82 10.11 11.91
C PHE A 293 -20.21 9.58 11.61
N ARG A 294 -20.47 8.30 11.90
CA ARG A 294 -21.79 7.69 11.79
C ARG A 294 -22.77 8.31 12.79
N GLY A 295 -22.36 8.56 14.04
CA GLY A 295 -23.11 9.31 15.04
C GLY A 295 -23.30 10.80 14.71
N GLU A 296 -22.47 11.38 13.84
CA GLU A 296 -22.66 12.72 13.26
C GLU A 296 -23.58 12.73 12.03
N GLY A 297 -24.29 11.64 11.74
CA GLY A 297 -25.17 11.53 10.58
C GLY A 297 -24.43 11.48 9.25
N ARG A 298 -23.16 11.02 9.23
CA ARG A 298 -22.35 10.94 8.00
C ARG A 298 -22.25 9.53 7.45
N MET A 299 -22.25 9.45 6.12
CA MET A 299 -21.92 8.25 5.36
C MET A 299 -20.40 8.14 5.19
N VAL A 300 -19.81 7.04 5.67
CA VAL A 300 -18.35 6.87 5.72
C VAL A 300 -17.86 5.95 4.60
N PHE A 301 -16.89 6.43 3.84
CA PHE A 301 -16.23 5.68 2.76
C PHE A 301 -14.74 5.54 3.03
N SER A 302 -14.15 4.46 2.56
CA SER A 302 -12.70 4.28 2.55
C SER A 302 -12.21 3.94 1.16
N ARG A 303 -11.07 4.52 0.78
CA ARG A 303 -10.33 4.12 -0.40
C ARG A 303 -8.88 3.92 -0.04
N THR A 304 -8.42 2.69 -0.18
CA THR A 304 -7.04 2.33 0.05
C THR A 304 -6.56 1.45 -1.09
N ALA A 305 -5.26 1.42 -1.29
CA ALA A 305 -4.68 0.31 -2.03
C ALA A 305 -3.51 -0.31 -1.28
N HIS A 306 -3.50 -0.12 0.05
CA HIS A 306 -2.69 -0.91 0.95
C HIS A 306 -3.31 -2.31 1.05
N PRO A 307 -2.63 -3.39 0.60
CA PRO A 307 -3.23 -4.72 0.54
C PRO A 307 -3.82 -5.18 1.87
N ARG A 308 -3.05 -5.19 2.97
CA ARG A 308 -3.52 -5.65 4.28
C ARG A 308 -4.76 -4.87 4.79
N PHE A 309 -4.72 -3.54 4.71
CA PHE A 309 -5.82 -2.70 5.15
C PHE A 309 -7.09 -2.91 4.30
N GLY A 310 -6.92 -3.11 2.98
CA GLY A 310 -8.00 -3.40 2.07
C GLY A 310 -8.59 -4.81 2.23
N THR A 311 -7.75 -5.84 2.34
CA THR A 311 -8.15 -7.23 2.59
C THR A 311 -8.86 -7.36 3.93
N HIS A 312 -8.39 -6.68 4.97
CA HIS A 312 -9.10 -6.66 6.26
C HIS A 312 -10.54 -6.17 6.11
N ARG A 313 -10.78 -5.10 5.33
CA ARG A 313 -12.13 -4.60 5.05
C ARG A 313 -12.94 -5.53 4.16
N GLN A 314 -12.28 -6.23 3.23
CA GLN A 314 -12.95 -7.22 2.39
C GLN A 314 -13.50 -8.40 3.20
N ASN A 315 -12.86 -8.70 4.34
CA ASN A 315 -13.24 -9.79 5.23
C ASN A 315 -14.04 -9.32 6.45
N SER A 316 -14.42 -8.04 6.51
CA SER A 316 -15.16 -7.47 7.63
C SER A 316 -16.64 -7.35 7.27
N ASP A 317 -17.49 -7.71 8.22
CA ASP A 317 -18.94 -7.53 8.22
C ASP A 317 -19.38 -6.06 8.32
N GLN A 318 -18.56 -5.21 8.93
CA GLN A 318 -18.81 -3.77 9.06
C GLN A 318 -18.56 -2.98 7.77
N TRP A 319 -17.97 -3.59 6.74
CA TRP A 319 -17.63 -2.94 5.47
C TRP A 319 -18.23 -3.67 4.29
N VAL A 320 -18.64 -2.91 3.29
CA VAL A 320 -19.12 -3.48 2.03
C VAL A 320 -18.43 -2.83 0.84
N GLY A 321 -18.11 -3.60 -0.18
CA GLY A 321 -17.49 -3.10 -1.41
C GLY A 321 -18.39 -2.13 -2.17
N THR A 322 -17.89 -0.93 -2.48
CA THR A 322 -18.56 -0.01 -3.41
C THR A 322 -18.45 -0.52 -4.85
N THR A 323 -19.16 0.10 -5.81
CA THR A 323 -19.02 -0.21 -7.25
C THR A 323 -17.58 -0.04 -7.77
N ALA A 324 -16.80 0.86 -7.16
CA ALA A 324 -15.39 1.08 -7.47
C ALA A 324 -14.41 0.17 -6.70
N ASN A 325 -14.90 -0.78 -5.88
CA ASN A 325 -14.04 -1.71 -5.17
C ASN A 325 -13.32 -2.64 -6.16
N LEU A 326 -12.05 -2.92 -5.92
CA LEU A 326 -11.21 -3.82 -6.73
C LEU A 326 -11.23 -3.52 -8.24
N THR A 327 -11.60 -2.29 -8.64
CA THR A 327 -11.54 -1.85 -10.03
C THR A 327 -10.23 -1.12 -10.29
N PHE A 328 -9.75 -1.24 -11.54
CA PHE A 328 -8.68 -0.38 -12.03
C PHE A 328 -9.26 0.99 -12.32
N LEU A 329 -8.85 1.98 -11.54
CA LEU A 329 -9.16 3.36 -11.86
C LEU A 329 -8.10 3.85 -12.85
N PRO A 330 -8.43 4.09 -14.13
CA PRO A 330 -7.66 5.07 -14.88
C PRO A 330 -7.77 6.37 -14.08
N LEU A 331 -6.64 7.01 -13.76
CA LEU A 331 -6.54 8.30 -13.07
C LEU A 331 -7.12 9.46 -13.93
N LYS A 332 -8.32 9.29 -14.51
CA LYS A 332 -9.19 10.36 -15.00
C LYS A 332 -10.13 10.70 -13.85
N GLY A 333 -9.77 11.67 -13.01
CA GLY A 333 -10.76 12.31 -12.13
C GLY A 333 -10.46 12.39 -10.63
N VAL A 334 -9.28 11.97 -10.15
CA VAL A 334 -8.88 12.26 -8.76
C VAL A 334 -8.21 13.63 -8.63
N PHE A 335 -7.70 14.17 -9.74
CA PHE A 335 -7.13 15.52 -9.83
C PHE A 335 -7.75 16.19 -11.06
N GLY A 336 -8.21 17.43 -10.90
CA GLY A 336 -8.83 18.21 -11.97
C GLY A 336 -8.00 18.23 -13.25
N SER A 337 -8.68 18.45 -14.37
CA SER A 337 -8.19 18.47 -15.75
C SER A 337 -7.05 19.43 -16.06
N THR A 338 -6.42 20.08 -15.06
CA THR A 338 -5.54 21.24 -15.22
C THR A 338 -4.25 21.20 -14.40
N SER A 339 -3.77 20.06 -13.89
CA SER A 339 -2.41 20.04 -13.31
C SER A 339 -1.36 19.90 -14.43
N ARG A 340 -0.94 21.01 -15.04
CA ARG A 340 0.30 21.11 -15.82
C ARG A 340 1.46 20.82 -14.86
N ILE A 341 2.17 19.70 -15.02
CA ILE A 341 3.39 19.42 -14.25
C ILE A 341 4.45 18.81 -15.16
N THR A 342 5.65 19.38 -15.07
CA THR A 342 6.91 19.02 -15.76
C THR A 342 7.70 17.96 -14.97
N GLY A 343 8.61 17.23 -15.63
CA GLY A 343 9.66 16.44 -14.99
C GLY A 343 9.28 15.06 -14.38
N GLU A 344 10.14 14.61 -13.44
CA GLU A 344 10.20 13.30 -12.76
C GLU A 344 8.86 12.77 -12.20
N PHE A 345 7.89 13.66 -11.95
CA PHE A 345 6.54 13.31 -11.48
C PHE A 345 5.68 12.53 -12.50
N LYS A 346 6.10 12.44 -13.76
CA LYS A 346 5.41 11.61 -14.78
C LYS A 346 5.56 10.11 -14.52
N ASP A 347 6.73 9.65 -14.09
CA ASP A 347 7.03 8.20 -13.98
C ASP A 347 6.42 7.56 -12.73
N SER A 348 6.47 8.25 -11.59
CA SER A 348 5.79 7.81 -10.36
C SER A 348 4.27 7.72 -10.55
N ARG A 349 3.67 8.67 -11.30
CA ARG A 349 2.23 8.65 -11.63
C ARG A 349 1.86 7.57 -12.65
N GLN A 350 2.75 7.18 -13.57
CA GLN A 350 2.47 6.06 -14.49
C GLN A 350 2.38 4.72 -13.75
N LYS A 351 3.26 4.46 -12.78
CA LYS A 351 3.18 3.27 -11.92
C LYS A 351 1.87 3.23 -11.09
N GLN A 352 1.34 4.39 -10.71
CA GLN A 352 0.05 4.52 -10.00
C GLN A 352 -1.20 4.26 -10.87
N LYS A 353 -1.09 4.29 -12.22
CA LYS A 353 -2.24 4.06 -13.12
C LYS A 353 -2.76 2.62 -13.11
N LEU A 354 -1.97 1.67 -12.61
CA LEU A 354 -2.29 0.23 -12.64
C LEU A 354 -2.64 -0.32 -11.25
N ARG A 355 -3.13 0.56 -10.37
CA ARG A 355 -3.38 0.21 -8.98
C ARG A 355 -4.82 -0.28 -8.80
N ILE A 356 -4.96 -1.50 -8.29
CA ILE A 356 -6.24 -1.98 -7.77
C ILE A 356 -6.52 -1.26 -6.46
N CYS A 357 -7.65 -0.58 -6.37
CA CYS A 357 -8.10 0.11 -5.17
C CYS A 357 -9.20 -0.68 -4.47
N TYR A 358 -9.01 -0.89 -3.18
CA TYR A 358 -10.07 -1.27 -2.26
C TYR A 358 -10.90 -0.03 -1.98
N SER A 359 -12.20 -0.11 -2.25
CA SER A 359 -13.13 1.01 -2.10
C SER A 359 -14.36 0.51 -1.36
N HIS A 360 -14.45 0.81 -0.07
CA HIS A 360 -15.45 0.27 0.82
C HIS A 360 -16.36 1.36 1.39
N PHE A 361 -17.56 0.96 1.73
CA PHE A 361 -18.55 1.74 2.45
C PHE A 361 -18.72 1.14 3.84
N PHE A 362 -18.70 1.98 4.88
CA PHE A 362 -18.89 1.54 6.25
C PHE A 362 -20.37 1.29 6.48
N VAL A 363 -20.74 0.08 6.89
CA VAL A 363 -22.09 -0.23 7.34
C VAL A 363 -22.18 -0.05 8.86
N GLY A 364 -21.14 -0.49 9.59
CA GLY A 364 -21.08 -0.44 11.05
C GLY A 364 -21.95 -1.49 11.73
N THR A 365 -21.95 -1.48 13.06
CA THR A 365 -22.78 -2.36 13.89
C THR A 365 -24.26 -1.97 13.86
N GLU A 366 -25.11 -2.69 14.61
CA GLU A 366 -26.51 -2.29 14.74
C GLU A 366 -26.67 -0.96 15.49
N GLU A 367 -25.86 -0.75 16.52
CA GLU A 367 -25.81 0.49 17.30
C GLU A 367 -25.41 1.67 16.41
N ASP A 368 -24.40 1.49 15.57
CA ASP A 368 -23.98 2.49 14.58
C ASP A 368 -25.12 2.90 13.65
N ARG A 369 -25.91 1.93 13.16
CA ARG A 369 -27.05 2.21 12.27
C ARG A 369 -28.17 2.95 12.99
N LYS A 370 -28.45 2.59 14.24
CA LYS A 370 -29.43 3.30 15.09
C LYS A 370 -28.98 4.73 15.37
N ALA A 371 -27.73 4.92 15.78
CA ALA A 371 -27.13 6.24 16.04
C ALA A 371 -27.13 7.13 14.78
N PHE A 372 -26.90 6.54 13.62
CA PHE A 372 -27.02 7.26 12.34
C PHE A 372 -28.43 7.73 12.09
N LYS A 373 -29.44 6.86 12.14
CA LYS A 373 -30.82 7.28 11.89
C LYS A 373 -31.28 8.36 12.88
N ALA A 374 -30.87 8.25 14.15
CA ALA A 374 -31.19 9.22 15.20
C ALA A 374 -30.51 10.59 15.00
N SER A 375 -29.30 10.63 14.46
CA SER A 375 -28.56 11.89 14.23
C SER A 375 -28.98 12.65 12.97
N LEU A 376 -29.84 12.08 12.14
CA LEU A 376 -30.34 12.74 10.93
C LEU A 376 -31.44 13.77 11.26
N PRO A 377 -31.46 14.92 10.55
CA PRO A 377 -32.54 15.91 10.64
C PRO A 377 -33.90 15.29 10.31
N ASP A 378 -34.95 15.62 11.08
CA ASP A 378 -36.31 15.07 10.91
C ASP A 378 -36.84 15.22 9.48
N ASP A 379 -36.61 16.38 8.86
CA ASP A 379 -37.10 16.72 7.51
C ASP A 379 -36.49 15.85 6.38
N LYS A 380 -35.32 15.25 6.63
CA LYS A 380 -34.55 14.51 5.62
C LYS A 380 -34.18 13.10 6.07
N ARG A 381 -34.61 12.68 7.26
CA ARG A 381 -34.20 11.42 7.90
C ARG A 381 -34.44 10.22 7.00
N GLU A 382 -35.67 10.02 6.55
CA GLU A 382 -36.01 8.85 5.74
C GLU A 382 -35.29 8.88 4.39
N ALA A 383 -35.25 10.03 3.70
CA ALA A 383 -34.56 10.13 2.41
C ALA A 383 -33.05 9.81 2.49
N ILE A 384 -32.36 10.27 3.54
CA ILE A 384 -30.92 9.98 3.73
C ILE A 384 -30.72 8.53 4.18
N TYR A 385 -31.63 7.99 5.00
CA TYR A 385 -31.56 6.61 5.46
C TYR A 385 -31.84 5.61 4.32
N ASP A 386 -32.78 5.91 3.44
CA ASP A 386 -33.05 5.13 2.23
C ASP A 386 -31.85 5.13 1.29
N GLU A 387 -31.17 6.28 1.12
CA GLU A 387 -29.91 6.36 0.37
C GLU A 387 -28.83 5.48 1.01
N PHE A 388 -28.72 5.47 2.34
CA PHE A 388 -27.80 4.58 3.07
C PHE A 388 -28.09 3.10 2.78
N VAL A 389 -29.36 2.68 2.89
CA VAL A 389 -29.79 1.29 2.62
C VAL A 389 -29.55 0.90 1.16
N ASN A 390 -29.75 1.83 0.23
CA ASN A 390 -29.50 1.61 -1.20
C ASN A 390 -28.01 1.39 -1.49
N VAL A 391 -27.12 2.21 -0.90
CA VAL A 391 -25.67 2.03 -1.05
C VAL A 391 -25.22 0.70 -0.45
N TRP A 392 -25.74 0.34 0.74
CA TRP A 392 -25.43 -0.93 1.39
C TRP A 392 -25.89 -2.13 0.56
N SER A 393 -27.16 -2.17 0.15
CA SER A 393 -27.73 -3.28 -0.64
C SER A 393 -27.00 -3.50 -1.97
N LYS A 394 -26.65 -2.43 -2.70
CA LYS A 394 -25.82 -2.50 -3.91
C LYS A 394 -24.44 -3.08 -3.64
N GLY A 395 -23.83 -2.71 -2.52
CA GLY A 395 -22.55 -3.26 -2.10
C GLY A 395 -22.65 -4.76 -1.84
N LEU A 396 -23.70 -5.20 -1.13
CA LEU A 396 -23.88 -6.60 -0.76
C LEU A 396 -24.08 -7.47 -2.01
N GLN A 397 -24.96 -7.05 -2.92
CA GLN A 397 -25.16 -7.74 -4.21
C GLN A 397 -23.86 -7.90 -5.00
N ARG A 398 -23.02 -6.86 -4.99
CA ARG A 398 -21.72 -6.86 -5.67
C ARG A 398 -20.73 -7.82 -5.00
N ASP A 399 -20.62 -7.81 -3.69
CA ASP A 399 -19.71 -8.70 -2.96
C ASP A 399 -20.16 -10.17 -3.06
N THR A 400 -21.46 -10.46 -3.04
CA THR A 400 -22.01 -11.81 -3.33
C THR A 400 -21.61 -12.28 -4.73
N LYS A 401 -21.77 -11.42 -5.74
CA LYS A 401 -21.35 -11.72 -7.12
C LYS A 401 -19.84 -11.95 -7.22
N MET A 402 -19.04 -11.21 -6.46
CA MET A 402 -17.58 -11.36 -6.47
C MET A 402 -17.12 -12.63 -5.76
N SER A 403 -17.74 -13.01 -4.64
CA SER A 403 -17.46 -14.27 -3.94
C SER A 403 -17.72 -15.49 -4.84
N SER A 404 -18.81 -15.47 -5.61
CA SER A 404 -19.14 -16.55 -6.55
C SER A 404 -18.14 -16.75 -7.70
N SER A 405 -17.32 -15.75 -8.04
CA SER A 405 -16.39 -15.83 -9.18
C SER A 405 -15.03 -16.44 -8.83
N LYS A 406 -14.73 -16.67 -7.53
CA LYS A 406 -13.44 -17.18 -7.01
C LYS A 406 -12.17 -16.47 -7.54
N GLN A 407 -12.29 -15.26 -8.09
CA GLN A 407 -11.13 -14.53 -8.63
C GLN A 407 -10.24 -14.00 -7.51
N THR A 408 -8.96 -14.34 -7.55
CA THR A 408 -7.96 -13.75 -6.65
C THR A 408 -7.57 -12.35 -7.11
N ILE A 409 -7.03 -11.55 -6.19
CA ILE A 409 -6.50 -10.20 -6.52
C ILE A 409 -5.41 -10.29 -7.59
N ASP A 410 -4.58 -11.34 -7.55
CA ASP A 410 -3.50 -11.51 -8.52
C ASP A 410 -4.02 -11.90 -9.90
N ASP A 411 -5.11 -12.70 -9.98
CA ASP A 411 -5.82 -12.96 -11.25
C ASP A 411 -6.35 -11.65 -11.86
N ILE A 412 -6.94 -10.78 -11.03
CA ILE A 412 -7.43 -9.47 -11.46
C ILE A 412 -6.26 -8.60 -11.95
N ARG A 413 -5.11 -8.63 -11.27
CA ARG A 413 -3.90 -7.90 -11.69
C ARG A 413 -3.35 -8.39 -13.01
N GLU A 414 -3.27 -9.71 -13.18
CA GLU A 414 -2.70 -10.33 -14.37
C GLU A 414 -3.58 -10.09 -15.60
N LYS A 415 -4.89 -10.28 -15.46
CA LYS A 415 -5.88 -9.99 -16.52
C LYS A 415 -5.78 -8.56 -17.03
N GLU A 416 -5.63 -7.60 -16.12
CA GLU A 416 -5.59 -6.18 -16.49
C GLU A 416 -4.22 -5.77 -17.03
N ARG A 417 -3.11 -6.31 -16.48
CA ARG A 417 -1.78 -6.20 -17.10
C ARG A 417 -1.79 -6.70 -18.54
N HIS A 418 -2.47 -7.81 -18.80
CA HIS A 418 -2.62 -8.35 -20.14
C HIS A 418 -3.40 -7.39 -21.06
N LYS A 419 -4.54 -6.85 -20.61
CA LYS A 419 -5.29 -5.82 -21.37
C LYS A 419 -4.46 -4.57 -21.67
N LEU A 420 -3.61 -4.14 -20.73
CA LEU A 420 -2.74 -2.99 -20.93
C LEU A 420 -1.61 -3.28 -21.91
N LYS A 421 -1.00 -4.46 -21.84
CA LYS A 421 -0.03 -4.93 -22.84
C LYS A 421 -0.68 -4.99 -24.23
N GLN A 422 -1.90 -5.50 -24.35
CA GLN A 422 -2.66 -5.51 -25.60
C GLN A 422 -2.98 -4.10 -26.10
N LYS A 423 -3.35 -3.18 -25.21
CA LYS A 423 -3.60 -1.77 -25.56
C LYS A 423 -2.33 -1.06 -26.03
N ALA A 424 -1.21 -1.26 -25.32
CA ALA A 424 0.09 -0.70 -25.68
C ALA A 424 0.62 -1.30 -26.99
N ALA A 425 0.39 -2.60 -27.24
CA ALA A 425 0.71 -3.25 -28.51
C ALA A 425 -0.12 -2.68 -29.66
N LYS A 426 -1.43 -2.47 -29.47
CA LYS A 426 -2.28 -1.78 -30.47
C LYS A 426 -1.83 -0.34 -30.71
N GLU A 427 -1.45 0.40 -29.65
CA GLU A 427 -0.95 1.76 -29.78
C GLU A 427 0.43 1.84 -30.47
N SER A 428 1.30 0.83 -30.30
CA SER A 428 2.58 0.74 -31.01
C SER A 428 2.43 0.28 -32.46
N GLN A 429 1.43 -0.57 -32.76
CA GLN A 429 1.08 -0.98 -34.12
C GLN A 429 0.56 0.20 -34.95
N PHE A 430 -0.22 1.11 -34.34
CA PHE A 430 -0.66 2.36 -34.97
C PHE A 430 0.43 3.45 -35.05
N GLY A 431 1.48 3.35 -34.23
CA GLY A 431 2.64 4.24 -34.29
C GLY A 431 3.74 3.79 -35.26
N LYS A 432 3.71 2.52 -35.68
CA LYS A 432 4.65 1.88 -36.62
C LYS A 432 4.18 1.80 -38.07
N THR A 433 3.09 2.49 -38.44
CA THR A 433 2.88 2.87 -39.84
C THR A 433 3.87 3.99 -40.19
N GLU A 434 5.16 3.64 -40.24
CA GLU A 434 6.08 4.33 -41.14
C GLU A 434 5.54 4.07 -42.54
N PHE A 435 5.13 5.14 -43.23
CA PHE A 435 4.90 5.10 -44.66
C PHE A 435 6.21 4.62 -45.31
N SER A 436 6.23 3.35 -45.72
CA SER A 436 7.31 2.77 -46.49
C SER A 436 7.56 3.66 -47.72
N LYS A 437 8.77 4.19 -47.85
CA LYS A 437 9.27 4.78 -49.10
C LYS A 437 9.34 3.66 -50.16
N GLY A 438 8.22 3.40 -50.83
CA GLY A 438 8.18 2.63 -52.05
C GLY A 438 8.55 3.55 -53.21
N GLY A 439 9.72 3.33 -53.82
CA GLY A 439 10.12 4.03 -55.03
C GLY A 439 9.23 3.64 -56.21
N VAL A 440 8.80 4.63 -56.99
CA VAL A 440 8.32 4.43 -58.36
C VAL A 440 8.99 5.50 -59.22
N ASN A 441 9.92 5.06 -60.07
CA ASN A 441 10.54 5.84 -61.12
C ASN A 441 9.54 6.02 -62.27
N GLY A 442 9.31 7.26 -62.71
CA GLY A 442 8.56 7.58 -63.93
C GLY A 442 8.15 9.06 -63.98
N PRO A 443 8.31 9.77 -65.12
CA PRO A 443 8.00 11.18 -65.21
C PRO A 443 6.50 11.34 -65.52
N ASN A 444 5.64 11.21 -64.51
CA ASN A 444 4.26 11.74 -64.49
C ASN A 444 3.53 11.25 -63.23
N LYS A 445 3.40 12.14 -62.23
CA LYS A 445 2.24 12.34 -61.33
C LYS A 445 2.65 13.04 -60.04
N VAL A 446 2.18 14.27 -59.86
CA VAL A 446 2.12 14.94 -58.56
C VAL A 446 0.82 14.48 -57.88
N GLU A 447 0.90 13.47 -57.01
CA GLU A 447 -0.22 13.12 -56.12
C GLU A 447 0.15 13.51 -54.69
N GLY A 448 -0.43 14.64 -54.24
CA GLY A 448 -0.27 15.20 -52.91
C GLY A 448 -1.17 14.50 -51.89
N LEU A 449 -0.55 13.95 -50.84
CA LEU A 449 -1.24 13.33 -49.71
C LEU A 449 -1.71 14.43 -48.72
N VAL A 450 -3.01 14.46 -48.41
CA VAL A 450 -3.55 15.23 -47.27
C VAL A 450 -3.99 14.21 -46.22
N ALA A 451 -3.36 14.20 -45.04
CA ALA A 451 -3.73 13.33 -43.94
C ALA A 451 -4.29 14.17 -42.78
N PHE A 452 -5.57 13.98 -42.44
CA PHE A 452 -6.17 14.52 -41.23
C PHE A 452 -6.02 13.50 -40.09
N GLY A 453 -5.19 13.81 -39.09
CA GLY A 453 -5.01 12.98 -37.90
C GLY A 453 -6.15 13.15 -36.91
N CYS A 454 -6.64 12.04 -36.36
CA CYS A 454 -7.70 12.00 -35.35
C CYS A 454 -7.28 12.79 -34.07
N LEU A 455 -8.11 13.75 -33.66
CA LEU A 455 -7.92 14.58 -32.46
C LEU A 455 -7.94 13.69 -31.20
N LYS A 456 -6.78 13.44 -30.59
CA LYS A 456 -6.71 12.88 -29.22
C LYS A 456 -6.88 14.03 -28.21
N PRO A 457 -7.67 13.83 -27.13
CA PRO A 457 -7.82 14.85 -26.10
C PRO A 457 -6.48 15.17 -25.43
N GLY A 458 -5.99 16.42 -25.53
CA GLY A 458 -4.84 16.92 -24.78
C GLY A 458 -3.55 17.15 -25.57
N LYS A 459 -3.57 17.08 -26.91
CA LYS A 459 -2.55 17.64 -27.80
C LYS A 459 -3.26 18.26 -29.00
N ASN A 460 -3.64 19.52 -28.88
CA ASN A 460 -4.50 20.15 -29.88
C ASN A 460 -3.68 20.84 -30.96
N ALA A 461 -2.84 20.12 -31.71
CA ALA A 461 -2.17 20.68 -32.88
C ALA A 461 -2.53 19.88 -34.15
N LEU A 462 -3.15 20.53 -35.15
CA LEU A 462 -3.35 19.96 -36.48
C LEU A 462 -2.09 20.21 -37.31
N HIS A 463 -1.55 19.18 -37.97
CA HIS A 463 -0.39 19.33 -38.85
C HIS A 463 -0.79 19.09 -40.31
N LEU A 464 -0.55 20.06 -41.19
CA LEU A 464 -0.86 19.99 -42.62
C LEU A 464 0.43 20.11 -43.43
N THR A 465 0.57 19.33 -44.51
CA THR A 465 1.68 19.48 -45.46
C THR A 465 1.12 19.65 -46.86
N VAL A 466 1.40 20.78 -47.50
CA VAL A 466 0.92 21.10 -48.86
C VAL A 466 2.11 21.54 -49.70
N LYS A 467 2.36 20.86 -50.83
CA LYS A 467 3.48 21.13 -51.76
C LYS A 467 4.83 21.28 -51.05
N GLY A 468 5.11 20.40 -50.08
CA GLY A 468 6.38 20.39 -49.32
C GLY A 468 6.47 21.40 -48.17
N LYS A 469 5.49 22.29 -47.98
CA LYS A 469 5.43 23.21 -46.83
C LYS A 469 4.61 22.60 -45.70
N LYS A 470 5.13 22.62 -44.47
CA LYS A 470 4.47 22.14 -43.24
C LYS A 470 3.79 23.29 -42.50
N TRP A 471 2.61 23.01 -41.96
CA TRP A 471 1.74 23.96 -41.26
C TRP A 471 1.30 23.31 -39.95
N SER A 472 1.20 24.08 -38.85
CA SER A 472 0.64 23.61 -37.58
C SER A 472 -0.43 24.56 -37.05
N VAL A 473 -1.53 24.03 -36.54
CA VAL A 473 -2.68 24.80 -36.04
C VAL A 473 -2.96 24.38 -34.60
N ASP A 474 -2.77 25.28 -33.63
CA ASP A 474 -3.08 25.02 -32.21
C ASP A 474 -4.57 25.32 -31.92
N ALA A 475 -5.36 24.30 -31.59
CA ALA A 475 -6.80 24.42 -31.39
C ALA A 475 -7.14 24.47 -29.89
N ASN A 476 -7.15 25.65 -29.27
CA ASN A 476 -7.69 25.79 -27.92
C ASN A 476 -9.23 25.63 -27.94
N TYR A 477 -9.72 24.78 -27.04
CA TYR A 477 -11.08 24.24 -27.03
C TYR A 477 -11.97 25.01 -26.06
N ASP A 478 -13.03 25.66 -26.55
CA ASP A 478 -14.25 25.91 -25.77
C ASP A 478 -15.48 25.61 -26.64
N ARG A 479 -16.36 24.73 -26.15
CA ARG A 479 -17.52 24.22 -26.91
C ARG A 479 -18.71 25.17 -26.89
N GLN A 480 -18.63 26.27 -26.14
CA GLN A 480 -19.78 27.16 -25.93
C GLN A 480 -19.56 28.63 -26.28
N ASN A 481 -18.36 29.06 -26.69
CA ASN A 481 -18.12 30.46 -27.07
C ASN A 481 -17.40 30.57 -28.41
N SER A 482 -18.04 31.29 -29.34
CA SER A 482 -17.52 31.73 -30.63
C SER A 482 -16.40 32.76 -30.46
N VAL A 483 -15.25 32.36 -29.94
CA VAL A 483 -14.03 33.19 -29.93
C VAL A 483 -13.06 32.63 -30.97
N PRO A 484 -12.56 33.46 -31.93
CA PRO A 484 -11.55 33.01 -32.88
C PRO A 484 -10.27 32.65 -32.12
N GLY A 485 -9.82 31.40 -32.23
CA GLY A 485 -8.48 31.02 -31.80
C GLY A 485 -7.44 31.65 -32.73
N ASN A 486 -6.46 32.36 -32.18
CA ASN A 486 -5.33 32.88 -32.95
C ASN A 486 -4.36 31.75 -33.33
N LEU A 487 -3.87 31.76 -34.57
CA LEU A 487 -2.90 30.80 -35.12
C LEU A 487 -1.48 31.36 -35.09
N SER A 488 -0.48 30.53 -34.75
CA SER A 488 0.94 30.89 -34.90
C SER A 488 1.56 30.25 -36.15
N PHE A 489 2.29 31.06 -36.91
CA PHE A 489 3.05 30.66 -38.10
C PHE A 489 4.52 30.49 -37.72
N GLN A 490 5.21 29.45 -38.21
CA GLN A 490 6.68 29.49 -38.29
C GLN A 490 7.04 30.40 -39.48
N GLY A 491 7.05 31.71 -39.23
CA GLY A 491 7.37 32.76 -40.20
C GLY A 491 6.22 33.77 -40.40
N SER A 492 6.09 34.71 -39.46
CA SER A 492 5.41 36.01 -39.58
C SER A 492 4.12 36.08 -40.43
N GLU A 493 2.97 35.71 -39.85
CA GLU A 493 1.65 36.39 -40.00
C GLU A 493 0.59 35.64 -39.16
N TYR A 494 -0.19 36.37 -38.35
CA TYR A 494 -1.29 35.82 -37.54
C TYR A 494 -2.61 35.98 -38.30
N GLY A 495 -3.41 34.91 -38.43
CA GLY A 495 -4.72 34.94 -39.10
C GLY A 495 -5.73 33.97 -38.48
N ASP A 496 -7.03 34.17 -38.76
CA ASP A 496 -8.09 33.30 -38.26
C ASP A 496 -8.16 31.94 -38.99
N VAL A 497 -8.81 30.95 -38.35
CA VAL A 497 -8.91 29.55 -38.84
C VAL A 497 -9.55 29.46 -40.23
N LEU A 498 -10.51 30.33 -40.54
CA LEU A 498 -11.20 30.35 -41.82
C LEU A 498 -10.28 30.82 -42.95
N THR A 499 -9.48 31.84 -42.67
CA THR A 499 -8.52 32.42 -43.62
C THR A 499 -7.44 31.40 -43.99
N CYS A 500 -6.90 30.68 -43.00
CA CYS A 500 -5.94 29.61 -43.27
C CYS A 500 -6.55 28.43 -44.03
N ALA A 501 -7.77 28.01 -43.67
CA ALA A 501 -8.47 26.94 -44.38
C ALA A 501 -8.76 27.32 -45.84
N ASN A 502 -9.14 28.58 -46.10
CA ASN A 502 -9.37 29.09 -47.45
C ASN A 502 -8.10 29.22 -48.29
N ALA A 503 -6.96 29.54 -47.67
CA ALA A 503 -5.66 29.51 -48.37
C ALA A 503 -5.31 28.09 -48.84
N VAL A 504 -5.62 27.07 -48.03
CA VAL A 504 -5.45 25.65 -48.39
C VAL A 504 -6.44 25.22 -49.48
N MET A 505 -7.72 25.58 -49.36
CA MET A 505 -8.73 25.30 -50.39
C MET A 505 -8.35 25.93 -51.73
N LYS A 506 -7.91 27.19 -51.73
CA LYS A 506 -7.40 27.89 -52.92
C LYS A 506 -6.19 27.19 -53.53
N ALA A 507 -5.23 26.75 -52.70
CA ALA A 507 -4.05 26.02 -53.17
C ALA A 507 -4.37 24.62 -53.74
N ALA A 508 -5.48 24.02 -53.30
CA ALA A 508 -6.01 22.75 -53.80
C ALA A 508 -6.99 22.90 -54.99
N GLY A 509 -7.34 24.13 -55.37
CA GLY A 509 -8.31 24.43 -56.43
C GLY A 509 -9.77 24.19 -56.03
N GLY A 510 -10.08 24.17 -54.74
CA GLY A 510 -11.42 24.00 -54.19
C GLY A 510 -12.13 25.34 -53.88
N ALA A 511 -13.45 25.27 -53.71
CA ALA A 511 -14.26 26.44 -53.38
C ALA A 511 -13.97 26.99 -51.96
N PRO A 512 -14.08 28.32 -51.74
CA PRO A 512 -13.84 28.92 -50.44
C PRO A 512 -14.95 28.56 -49.43
N LEU A 513 -14.54 28.17 -48.24
CA LEU A 513 -15.38 27.95 -47.06
C LEU A 513 -15.80 29.31 -46.49
N LYS A 514 -17.08 29.43 -46.10
CA LYS A 514 -17.67 30.70 -45.66
C LYS A 514 -17.76 30.83 -44.14
N THR A 515 -17.67 29.73 -43.40
CA THR A 515 -17.84 29.72 -41.94
C THR A 515 -16.89 28.71 -41.27
N ASN A 516 -16.51 29.00 -40.01
CA ASN A 516 -15.72 28.05 -39.21
C ASN A 516 -16.44 26.70 -39.03
N ALA A 517 -17.78 26.68 -38.97
CA ALA A 517 -18.55 25.43 -38.87
C ALA A 517 -18.35 24.51 -40.08
N GLN A 518 -18.22 25.07 -41.29
CA GLN A 518 -17.93 24.29 -42.50
C GLN A 518 -16.52 23.70 -42.46
N VAL A 519 -15.54 24.47 -41.95
CA VAL A 519 -14.16 23.99 -41.73
C VAL A 519 -14.15 22.79 -40.79
N TRP A 520 -14.88 22.88 -39.66
CA TRP A 520 -14.95 21.80 -38.68
C TRP A 520 -15.71 20.56 -39.18
N LYS A 521 -16.80 20.73 -39.94
CA LYS A 521 -17.53 19.61 -40.55
C LYS A 521 -16.65 18.80 -41.51
N LEU A 522 -15.77 19.47 -42.25
CA LEU A 522 -14.76 18.83 -43.10
C LEU A 522 -13.71 18.06 -42.27
N MET A 523 -13.32 18.59 -41.11
CA MET A 523 -12.36 17.95 -40.20
C MET A 523 -12.92 16.74 -39.45
N GLU A 524 -14.22 16.73 -39.11
CA GLU A 524 -14.86 15.61 -38.41
C GLU A 524 -15.02 14.35 -39.29
N GLN A 525 -14.98 14.51 -40.62
CA GLN A 525 -15.18 13.42 -41.57
C GLN A 525 -13.93 12.56 -41.86
N GLY A 526 -12.79 12.86 -41.22
CA GLY A 526 -11.57 12.05 -41.09
C GLY A 526 -11.20 11.05 -42.22
N GLY A 527 -10.06 11.27 -42.88
CA GLY A 527 -9.40 10.23 -43.70
C GLY A 527 -9.84 10.16 -45.16
N LYS A 528 -9.84 11.30 -45.86
CA LYS A 528 -10.11 11.39 -47.30
C LYS A 528 -8.92 11.99 -48.04
N THR A 529 -8.67 11.51 -49.27
CA THR A 529 -7.62 12.02 -50.16
C THR A 529 -8.08 13.29 -50.89
N LEU A 530 -7.15 14.03 -51.52
CA LEU A 530 -7.45 15.26 -52.27
C LEU A 530 -8.47 15.03 -53.42
N GLN A 531 -8.53 13.81 -53.96
CA GLN A 531 -9.50 13.43 -55.00
C GLN A 531 -10.92 13.27 -54.45
N ASP A 532 -11.06 12.79 -53.21
CA ASP A 532 -12.36 12.60 -52.58
C ASP A 532 -13.03 13.95 -52.27
N MET A 533 -12.25 14.96 -51.88
CA MET A 533 -12.75 16.31 -51.62
C MET A 533 -13.17 17.06 -52.90
N LYS A 534 -12.57 16.73 -54.05
CA LYS A 534 -12.93 17.33 -55.35
C LYS A 534 -14.25 16.84 -55.93
N LYS A 535 -14.77 15.70 -55.47
CA LYS A 535 -16.06 15.15 -55.94
C LYS A 535 -17.26 15.67 -55.13
N GLU A 536 -17.03 16.15 -53.90
CA GLU A 536 -18.09 16.58 -52.97
C GLU A 536 -18.29 18.11 -52.94
N CYS A 537 -17.35 18.88 -53.51
CA CYS A 537 -17.51 20.31 -53.82
C CYS A 537 -17.82 20.48 -55.30
#